data_AF-A0A0C9ZRW1-F1
#
_entry.id   AF-A0A0C9ZRW1-F1
#
_cell.length_a   1.000
_cell.length_b   1.000
_cell.length_c   1.000
_cell.angle_alpha   90.00
_cell.angle_beta   90.00
_cell.angle_gamma   90.00
#
_symmetry.space_group_name_H-M   'P 1'
#
loop_
_entity.id
_entity.type
_entity.pdbx_description
1 polymer ?
#
loop_
_entity_poly.entity_id
_entity_poly.type
_entity_poly.pdbx_seq_one_letter_code
_entity_poly.pdbx_strand_id
1 'polypeptide(L)'
;MAPRTWVTADQQAFISTYHDEYLECQKKANYSNFWQPLFEKWEERWPPRASLDPAVPMGEALTAEQSEQEAKIRAAVQTAARKANAAGNSVVNKLLKNIVKGPTTSRTRPLKETEVYAKKYYASRVQPSVKDELSAMREQPDAPNLKKTNLRVVRKHVEQCWENESADVKEEISRLAREMREAGREAAKGRESSEVTDELLTEILSTFFGELHEATGWTFSVLLGGPDPSNGGTIDVSSLHVGSTKLGNRFNQAFAKFNDNVMVPYYEFVSHVFRMFSSLKFLYIALTMFS
;
A
#
# COMPACT_ATOMS: atom_id res chain seq x y z
N MET A 1 15.34 2.10 -14.81
CA MET A 1 16.34 2.77 -13.95
C MET A 1 15.88 2.65 -12.51
N ALA A 2 16.70 2.09 -11.62
CA ALA A 2 16.37 2.01 -10.20
C ALA A 2 16.15 3.42 -9.62
N PRO A 3 15.26 3.60 -8.62
CA PRO A 3 15.04 4.90 -8.00
C PRO A 3 16.39 5.46 -7.52
N ARG A 4 16.62 6.77 -7.66
CA ARG A 4 17.80 7.44 -7.09
C ARG A 4 17.82 7.20 -5.58
N THR A 5 18.55 6.18 -5.14
CA THR A 5 18.79 5.92 -3.73
C THR A 5 19.88 6.86 -3.27
N TRP A 6 19.60 7.61 -2.21
CA TRP A 6 20.57 8.53 -1.61
C TRP A 6 21.72 7.77 -0.92
N VAL A 7 21.50 6.50 -0.61
CA VAL A 7 22.44 5.57 0.02
C VAL A 7 23.15 4.76 -1.05
N THR A 8 24.48 4.60 -0.95
CA THR A 8 25.25 3.71 -1.84
C THR A 8 24.96 2.23 -1.55
N ALA A 9 25.33 1.33 -2.48
CA ALA A 9 25.09 -0.11 -2.30
C ALA A 9 25.77 -0.65 -1.01
N ASP A 10 27.00 -0.21 -0.74
CA ASP A 10 27.77 -0.62 0.44
C ASP A 10 27.15 -0.12 1.75
N GLN A 11 26.66 1.11 1.74
CA GLN A 11 25.95 1.69 2.87
C GLN A 11 24.62 0.97 3.12
N GLN A 12 23.91 0.57 2.06
CA GLN A 12 22.68 -0.20 2.18
C GLN A 12 22.93 -1.61 2.72
N ALA A 13 24.02 -2.26 2.28
CA ALA A 13 24.45 -3.55 2.82
C ALA A 13 24.77 -3.45 4.32
N PHE A 14 25.46 -2.39 4.75
CA PHE A 14 25.71 -2.14 6.17
C PHE A 14 24.43 -1.92 6.97
N ILE A 15 23.49 -1.09 6.50
CA ILE A 15 22.22 -0.90 7.20
C ILE A 15 21.46 -2.24 7.34
N SER A 16 21.58 -3.11 6.34
CA SER A 16 20.93 -4.43 6.35
C SER A 16 21.51 -5.37 7.41
N THR A 17 22.77 -5.21 7.86
CA THR A 17 23.33 -6.06 8.92
C THR A 17 22.73 -5.78 10.30
N TYR A 18 22.16 -4.59 10.51
CA TYR A 18 21.50 -4.20 11.77
C TYR A 18 20.00 -4.44 11.75
N HIS A 19 19.51 -5.19 10.76
CA HIS A 19 18.08 -5.39 10.57
C HIS A 19 17.43 -6.15 11.73
N ASP A 20 18.07 -7.21 12.21
CA ASP A 20 17.54 -8.03 13.31
C ASP A 20 17.47 -7.24 14.62
N GLU A 21 18.52 -6.49 14.94
CA GLU A 21 18.57 -5.59 16.10
C GLU A 21 17.46 -4.52 16.04
N TYR A 22 17.20 -3.98 14.84
CA TYR A 22 16.10 -3.04 14.63
C TYR A 22 14.73 -3.67 14.91
N LEU A 23 14.51 -4.91 14.45
CA LEU A 23 13.25 -5.64 14.66
C LEU A 23 13.01 -5.93 16.15
N GLU A 24 14.05 -6.26 16.91
CA GLU A 24 13.94 -6.43 18.37
C GLU A 24 13.56 -5.14 19.08
N CYS A 25 14.17 -4.02 18.70
CA CYS A 25 13.83 -2.70 19.21
C CYS A 25 12.40 -2.28 18.85
N GLN A 26 11.94 -2.64 17.64
CA GLN A 26 10.56 -2.39 17.21
C GLN A 26 9.54 -3.12 18.10
N LYS A 27 9.78 -4.41 18.41
CA LYS A 27 8.92 -5.19 19.32
C LYS A 27 8.79 -4.56 20.71
N LYS A 28 9.87 -3.95 21.20
CA LYS A 28 9.94 -3.31 22.52
C LYS A 28 9.55 -1.82 22.51
N ALA A 29 9.26 -1.27 21.33
CA ALA A 29 9.03 0.16 21.10
C ALA A 29 10.11 1.10 21.67
N ASN A 30 11.34 0.60 21.84
CA ASN A 30 12.47 1.35 22.40
C ASN A 30 13.64 1.35 21.41
N TYR A 31 13.88 2.50 20.80
CA TYR A 31 14.91 2.70 19.78
C TYR A 31 16.12 3.49 20.28
N SER A 32 16.09 3.98 21.53
CA SER A 32 17.16 4.82 22.08
C SER A 32 18.50 4.10 22.07
N ASN A 33 18.48 2.79 22.35
CA ASN A 33 19.69 1.96 22.38
C ASN A 33 20.10 1.41 21.02
N PHE A 34 19.31 1.63 19.96
CA PHE A 34 19.59 1.13 18.61
C PHE A 34 20.25 2.21 17.76
N TRP A 35 19.66 3.40 17.70
CA TRP A 35 20.13 4.44 16.79
C TRP A 35 21.50 4.98 17.15
N GLN A 36 21.79 5.12 18.44
CA GLN A 36 23.07 5.68 18.89
C GLN A 36 24.26 4.78 18.51
N PRO A 37 24.28 3.48 18.84
CA PRO A 37 25.37 2.59 18.39
C PRO A 37 25.44 2.43 16.86
N LEU A 38 24.29 2.42 16.17
CA LEU A 38 24.26 2.36 14.71
C LEU A 38 24.96 3.59 14.11
N PHE A 39 24.66 4.78 14.62
CA PHE A 39 25.26 6.01 14.12
C PHE A 39 26.74 6.11 14.47
N GLU A 40 27.17 5.68 15.66
CA GLU A 40 28.59 5.61 16.03
C GLU A 40 29.39 4.76 15.02
N LYS A 41 28.91 3.55 14.72
CA LYS A 41 29.57 2.65 13.75
C LYS A 41 29.42 3.13 12.29
N TRP A 42 28.32 3.78 11.96
CA TRP A 42 28.13 4.41 10.65
C TRP A 42 29.12 5.55 10.44
N GLU A 43 29.31 6.40 11.44
CA GLU A 43 30.24 7.55 11.38
C GLU A 43 31.71 7.10 11.43
N GLU A 44 32.02 5.99 12.10
CA GLU A 44 33.35 5.37 12.02
C GLU A 44 33.70 4.94 10.59
N ARG A 45 32.74 4.32 9.90
CA ARG A 45 32.93 3.76 8.55
C ARG A 45 32.76 4.80 7.43
N TRP A 46 31.90 5.79 7.66
CA TRP A 46 31.67 6.93 6.78
C TRP A 46 31.69 8.21 7.60
N PRO A 47 32.87 8.72 7.96
CA PRO A 47 33.00 9.97 8.69
C PRO A 47 32.32 11.07 7.88
N PRO A 48 31.31 11.78 8.44
CA PRO A 48 30.61 12.84 7.73
C PRO A 48 31.58 13.86 7.12
N ARG A 49 32.67 14.11 7.85
CA ARG A 49 33.73 15.07 7.49
C ARG A 49 34.60 14.63 6.30
N ALA A 50 34.84 13.33 6.12
CA ALA A 50 35.67 12.82 5.02
C ALA A 50 34.97 12.89 3.65
N SER A 51 33.63 12.91 3.63
CA SER A 51 32.83 13.10 2.41
C SER A 51 32.44 14.55 2.14
N LEU A 52 32.46 15.43 3.15
CA LEU A 52 31.99 16.81 3.03
C LEU A 52 33.12 17.85 2.88
N ASP A 53 34.28 17.68 3.52
CA ASP A 53 35.42 18.60 3.34
C ASP A 53 36.74 18.02 3.89
N PRO A 54 37.70 17.57 3.05
CA PRO A 54 38.99 17.03 3.50
C PRO A 54 39.91 18.04 4.21
N ALA A 55 39.57 19.33 4.20
CA ALA A 55 40.46 20.42 4.60
C ALA A 55 40.26 20.94 6.05
N VAL A 56 39.26 20.45 6.79
CA VAL A 56 38.95 20.96 8.14
C VAL A 56 39.55 20.04 9.24
N PRO A 57 40.37 20.56 10.17
CA PRO A 57 40.97 19.78 11.25
C PRO A 57 39.94 19.15 12.19
N MET A 58 40.25 17.96 12.71
CA MET A 58 39.37 17.09 13.50
C MET A 58 38.87 17.71 14.84
N GLY A 59 39.42 18.85 15.27
CA GLY A 59 39.17 19.48 16.57
C GLY A 59 38.28 20.72 16.58
N GLU A 60 37.80 21.21 15.43
CA GLU A 60 36.93 22.40 15.39
C GLU A 60 35.43 22.03 15.47
N ALA A 61 34.65 22.92 16.09
CA ALA A 61 33.20 22.79 16.20
C ALA A 61 32.55 22.93 14.81
N LEU A 62 31.61 22.05 14.47
CA LEU A 62 30.92 22.08 13.19
C LEU A 62 30.19 23.42 13.00
N THR A 63 30.26 23.97 11.79
CA THR A 63 29.44 25.13 11.41
C THR A 63 27.95 24.74 11.37
N ALA A 64 27.05 25.72 11.51
CA ALA A 64 25.60 25.48 11.51
C ALA A 64 25.13 24.74 10.24
N GLU A 65 25.76 25.01 9.10
CA GLU A 65 25.47 24.36 7.82
C GLU A 65 25.87 22.87 7.81
N GLN A 66 26.99 22.52 8.44
CA GLN A 66 27.47 21.13 8.54
C GLN A 66 26.57 20.30 9.48
N SER A 67 26.11 20.90 10.59
CA SER A 67 25.14 20.26 11.50
C SER A 67 23.81 19.96 10.81
N GLU A 68 23.33 20.86 9.95
CA GLU A 68 22.11 20.62 9.16
C GLU A 68 22.29 19.49 8.12
N GLN A 69 23.48 19.38 7.52
CA GLN A 69 23.81 18.29 6.59
C GLN A 69 23.91 16.94 7.30
N GLU A 70 24.54 16.88 8.48
CA GLU A 70 24.56 15.67 9.31
C GLU A 70 23.16 15.24 9.75
N ALA A 71 22.30 16.19 10.12
CA ALA A 71 20.90 15.90 10.43
C ALA A 71 20.15 15.30 9.22
N LYS A 72 20.40 15.81 8.00
CA LYS A 72 19.83 15.26 6.76
C LYS A 72 20.34 13.84 6.47
N ILE A 73 21.63 13.59 6.68
CA ILE A 73 22.26 12.26 6.54
C ILE A 73 21.60 11.28 7.51
N ARG A 74 21.54 11.63 8.80
CA ARG A 74 20.95 10.78 9.84
C ARG A 74 19.46 10.49 9.57
N ALA A 75 18.69 11.49 9.13
CA ALA A 75 17.29 11.31 8.76
C ALA A 75 17.11 10.38 7.54
N ALA A 76 18.02 10.45 6.57
CA ALA A 76 17.98 9.59 5.39
C ALA A 76 18.37 8.13 5.73
N VAL A 77 19.38 7.92 6.58
CA VAL A 77 19.75 6.59 7.11
C VAL A 77 18.59 5.97 7.90
N GLN A 78 17.94 6.73 8.78
CA GLN A 78 16.73 6.28 9.49
C GLN A 78 15.61 5.90 8.52
N THR A 79 15.41 6.71 7.48
CA THR A 79 14.39 6.43 6.46
C THR A 79 14.72 5.17 5.66
N ALA A 80 16.00 4.93 5.33
CA ALA A 80 16.44 3.73 4.64
C ALA A 80 16.26 2.46 5.49
N ALA A 81 16.66 2.51 6.76
CA ALA A 81 16.46 1.43 7.72
C ALA A 81 14.97 1.10 7.93
N ARG A 82 14.10 2.13 8.01
CA ARG A 82 12.64 1.93 8.06
C ARG A 82 12.07 1.33 6.77
N LYS A 83 12.61 1.70 5.60
CA LYS A 83 12.15 1.21 4.29
C LYS A 83 12.55 -0.23 4.00
N ALA A 84 13.66 -0.72 4.56
CA ALA A 84 14.02 -2.13 4.48
C ALA A 84 12.88 -3.05 4.96
N ASN A 85 12.12 -2.62 5.98
CA ASN A 85 10.93 -3.31 6.48
C ASN A 85 9.66 -3.14 5.62
N ALA A 86 9.57 -2.08 4.82
CA ALA A 86 8.36 -1.76 4.08
C ALA A 86 8.21 -2.58 2.79
N ALA A 87 9.31 -3.12 2.25
CA ALA A 87 9.31 -3.89 1.00
C ALA A 87 8.46 -5.16 1.07
N GLY A 88 8.59 -5.97 2.12
CA GLY A 88 7.79 -7.19 2.31
C GLY A 88 6.33 -6.91 2.68
N ASN A 89 6.09 -5.94 3.57
CA ASN A 89 4.73 -5.60 4.03
C ASN A 89 3.89 -4.87 2.96
N SER A 90 4.51 -4.24 1.97
CA SER A 90 3.82 -3.50 0.91
C SER A 90 2.99 -4.42 0.01
N VAL A 91 3.56 -5.57 -0.39
CA VAL A 91 2.91 -6.52 -1.30
C VAL A 91 1.73 -7.20 -0.60
N VAL A 92 1.95 -7.68 0.62
CA VAL A 92 0.92 -8.32 1.46
C VAL A 92 -0.20 -7.33 1.80
N ASN A 93 0.12 -6.09 2.18
CA ASN A 93 -0.92 -5.08 2.43
C ASN A 93 -1.67 -4.65 1.16
N LYS A 94 -1.03 -4.71 -0.02
CA LYS A 94 -1.69 -4.40 -1.30
C LYS A 94 -2.62 -5.54 -1.73
N LEU A 95 -2.18 -6.79 -1.55
CA LEU A 95 -3.00 -7.99 -1.73
C LEU A 95 -4.20 -8.00 -0.78
N LEU A 96 -3.97 -7.86 0.54
CA LEU A 96 -5.05 -7.82 1.53
C LEU A 96 -6.03 -6.66 1.29
N LYS A 97 -5.55 -5.48 0.85
CA LYS A 97 -6.45 -4.37 0.46
C LYS A 97 -7.29 -4.71 -0.76
N ASN A 98 -6.74 -5.40 -1.76
CA ASN A 98 -7.49 -5.82 -2.95
C ASN A 98 -8.49 -6.94 -2.66
N ILE A 99 -8.20 -7.81 -1.69
CA ILE A 99 -9.08 -8.92 -1.30
C ILE A 99 -10.24 -8.39 -0.45
N VAL A 100 -9.93 -7.59 0.58
CA VAL A 100 -10.93 -7.10 1.54
C VAL A 100 -11.79 -5.98 0.98
N LYS A 101 -11.28 -5.20 0.02
CA LYS A 101 -11.98 -4.02 -0.54
C LYS A 101 -12.29 -4.13 -2.04
N GLY A 102 -12.03 -5.29 -2.65
CA GLY A 102 -11.98 -5.43 -4.11
C GLY A 102 -10.79 -4.68 -4.73
N PRO A 103 -10.52 -4.83 -6.04
CA PRO A 103 -9.49 -4.05 -6.72
C PRO A 103 -9.71 -2.57 -6.43
N THR A 104 -8.79 -1.97 -5.66
CA THR A 104 -8.89 -0.59 -5.20
C THR A 104 -8.64 0.38 -6.36
N THR A 105 -9.52 0.38 -7.36
CA THR A 105 -9.86 1.66 -7.96
C THR A 105 -10.65 2.35 -6.86
N SER A 106 -9.98 3.25 -6.14
CA SER A 106 -10.61 4.01 -5.07
C SER A 106 -11.95 4.50 -5.60
N ARG A 107 -12.99 4.43 -4.76
CA ARG A 107 -14.29 5.03 -5.02
C ARG A 107 -14.06 6.52 -5.22
N THR A 108 -13.63 6.87 -6.44
CA THR A 108 -13.14 8.19 -6.76
C THR A 108 -14.39 9.03 -6.82
N ARG A 109 -14.46 10.04 -5.96
CA ARG A 109 -15.58 10.99 -5.99
C ARG A 109 -15.83 11.42 -7.44
N PRO A 110 -17.09 11.55 -7.88
CA PRO A 110 -17.35 12.13 -9.19
C PRO A 110 -16.66 13.50 -9.26
N LEU A 111 -16.01 13.77 -10.41
CA LEU A 111 -15.31 15.03 -10.65
C LEU A 111 -16.31 16.18 -10.57
N LYS A 112 -15.89 17.30 -9.97
CA LYS A 112 -16.66 18.55 -10.00
C LYS A 112 -16.62 19.15 -11.41
N GLU A 113 -17.61 19.96 -11.78
CA GLU A 113 -17.66 20.61 -13.10
C GLU A 113 -16.38 21.38 -13.43
N THR A 114 -15.79 22.09 -12.47
CA THR A 114 -14.50 22.78 -12.65
C THR A 114 -13.32 21.83 -12.91
N GLU A 115 -13.33 20.64 -12.30
CA GLU A 115 -12.33 19.59 -12.54
C GLU A 115 -12.53 18.96 -13.93
N VAL A 116 -13.79 18.81 -14.39
CA VAL A 116 -14.14 18.36 -15.75
C VAL A 116 -13.71 19.39 -16.79
N TYR A 117 -13.96 20.67 -16.53
CA TYR A 117 -13.50 21.80 -17.34
C TYR A 117 -11.99 21.80 -17.47
N ALA A 118 -11.26 21.71 -16.36
CA ALA A 118 -9.81 21.63 -16.38
C ALA A 118 -9.35 20.40 -17.20
N LYS A 119 -9.95 19.22 -16.99
CA LYS A 119 -9.58 18.03 -17.75
C LYS A 119 -9.70 18.22 -19.27
N LYS A 120 -10.70 18.97 -19.74
CA LYS A 120 -10.97 19.17 -21.16
C LYS A 120 -10.22 20.36 -21.77
N TYR A 121 -10.13 21.48 -21.05
CA TYR A 121 -9.66 22.77 -21.58
C TYR A 121 -8.38 23.29 -20.93
N TYR A 122 -7.72 22.53 -20.05
CA TYR A 122 -6.51 23.00 -19.36
C TYR A 122 -5.44 23.46 -20.34
N ALA A 123 -5.08 22.64 -21.33
CA ALA A 123 -4.00 22.96 -22.26
C ALA A 123 -4.30 24.21 -23.11
N SER A 124 -5.55 24.38 -23.54
CA SER A 124 -5.94 25.46 -24.46
C SER A 124 -6.27 26.78 -23.77
N ARG A 125 -6.86 26.76 -22.56
CA ARG A 125 -7.46 27.95 -21.92
C ARG A 125 -6.79 28.34 -20.61
N VAL A 126 -6.38 27.37 -19.79
CA VAL A 126 -5.87 27.61 -18.42
C VAL A 126 -4.33 27.65 -18.39
N GLN A 127 -3.67 26.79 -19.16
CA GLN A 127 -2.22 26.61 -19.14
C GLN A 127 -1.44 27.88 -19.51
N PRO A 128 -1.86 28.72 -20.48
CA PRO A 128 -1.14 29.96 -20.79
C PRO A 128 -1.05 30.89 -19.57
N SER A 129 -2.19 31.22 -18.96
CA SER A 129 -2.24 32.12 -17.80
C SER A 129 -1.51 31.57 -16.56
N VAL A 130 -1.54 30.25 -16.36
CA VAL A 130 -0.76 29.59 -15.31
C VAL A 130 0.74 29.70 -15.56
N LYS A 131 1.18 29.51 -16.81
CA LYS A 131 2.61 29.64 -17.16
C LYS A 131 3.10 31.06 -16.96
N ASP A 132 2.31 32.05 -17.38
CA ASP A 132 2.66 33.46 -17.26
C ASP A 132 2.78 33.89 -15.79
N GLU A 133 1.84 33.48 -14.93
CA GLU A 133 1.92 33.77 -13.48
C GLU A 133 3.09 33.03 -12.81
N LEU A 134 3.38 31.79 -13.22
CA LEU A 134 4.52 31.05 -12.67
C LEU A 134 5.88 31.58 -13.14
N SER A 135 6.00 32.08 -14.37
CA SER A 135 7.22 32.74 -14.83
C SER A 135 7.45 34.05 -14.09
N ALA A 136 6.40 34.87 -13.91
CA ALA A 136 6.47 36.11 -13.15
C ALA A 136 6.88 35.88 -11.68
N MET A 137 6.39 34.80 -11.04
CA MET A 137 6.80 34.43 -9.68
C MET A 137 8.24 33.91 -9.59
N ARG A 138 8.79 33.37 -10.68
CA ARG A 138 10.15 32.83 -10.72
C ARG A 138 11.21 33.93 -10.80
N GLU A 139 10.85 35.09 -11.35
CA GLU A 139 11.74 36.26 -11.48
C GLU A 139 11.83 37.07 -10.18
N GLN A 140 11.02 36.76 -9.16
CA GLN A 140 11.08 37.44 -7.87
C GLN A 140 12.24 36.89 -6.99
N PRO A 141 13.00 37.77 -6.32
CA PRO A 141 14.16 37.37 -5.51
C PRO A 141 13.81 36.49 -4.29
N ASP A 142 12.57 36.56 -3.79
CA ASP A 142 12.02 35.72 -2.72
C ASP A 142 11.06 34.63 -3.25
N ALA A 143 11.45 33.95 -4.33
CA ALA A 143 10.59 32.98 -5.02
C ALA A 143 10.04 31.90 -4.06
N PRO A 144 8.70 31.83 -3.86
CA PRO A 144 8.10 30.84 -2.98
C PRO A 144 8.25 29.43 -3.55
N ASN A 145 8.14 28.41 -2.69
CA ASN A 145 8.25 27.01 -3.10
C ASN A 145 7.25 26.64 -4.21
N LEU A 146 7.75 26.58 -5.45
CA LEU A 146 6.98 26.41 -6.68
C LEU A 146 6.03 25.21 -6.65
N LYS A 147 6.37 24.13 -5.94
CA LYS A 147 5.51 22.93 -5.89
C LYS A 147 4.20 23.19 -5.15
N LYS A 148 4.23 23.91 -4.02
CA LYS A 148 3.02 24.24 -3.25
C LYS A 148 2.25 25.38 -3.90
N THR A 149 2.96 26.35 -4.48
CA THR A 149 2.35 27.53 -5.11
C THR A 149 1.67 27.17 -6.44
N ASN A 150 2.22 26.25 -7.23
CA ASN A 150 1.69 25.85 -8.53
C ASN A 150 0.24 25.33 -8.44
N LEU A 151 -0.05 24.41 -7.51
CA LEU A 151 -1.42 23.89 -7.37
C LEU A 151 -2.43 24.99 -7.01
N ARG A 152 -2.02 25.99 -6.22
CA ARG A 152 -2.88 27.14 -5.87
C ARG A 152 -3.12 28.04 -7.08
N VAL A 153 -2.07 28.34 -7.85
CA VAL A 153 -2.15 29.13 -9.09
C VAL A 153 -3.06 28.44 -10.11
N VAL A 154 -2.89 27.12 -10.30
CA VAL A 154 -3.74 26.33 -11.19
C VAL A 154 -5.21 26.41 -10.76
N ARG A 155 -5.54 26.18 -9.49
CA ARG A 155 -6.93 26.24 -9.02
C ARG A 155 -7.56 27.61 -9.26
N LYS A 156 -6.83 28.68 -8.93
CA LYS A 156 -7.26 30.06 -9.14
C LYS A 156 -7.59 30.33 -10.60
N HIS A 157 -6.69 29.96 -11.53
CA HIS A 157 -6.93 30.18 -12.97
C HIS A 157 -8.04 29.30 -13.53
N VAL A 158 -8.17 28.06 -13.07
CA VAL A 158 -9.31 27.21 -13.46
C VAL A 158 -10.64 27.84 -13.06
N GLU A 159 -10.75 28.38 -11.85
CA GLU A 159 -11.97 29.06 -11.38
C GLU A 159 -12.25 30.35 -12.18
N GLN A 160 -11.23 31.18 -12.42
CA GLN A 160 -11.36 32.41 -13.21
C GLN A 160 -11.77 32.14 -14.67
N CYS A 161 -11.15 31.14 -15.31
CA CYS A 161 -11.53 30.76 -16.67
C CYS A 161 -12.95 30.18 -16.71
N TRP A 162 -13.35 29.41 -15.70
CA TRP A 162 -14.70 28.84 -15.61
C TRP A 162 -15.77 29.90 -15.39
N GLU A 163 -15.54 30.89 -14.53
CA GLU A 163 -16.50 31.96 -14.26
C GLU A 163 -16.78 32.81 -15.50
N ASN A 164 -15.73 33.15 -16.26
CA ASN A 164 -15.79 33.95 -17.49
C ASN A 164 -16.22 33.17 -18.73
N GLU A 165 -16.49 31.88 -18.58
CA GLU A 165 -16.85 31.02 -19.71
C GLU A 165 -18.30 31.23 -20.18
N SER A 166 -18.52 31.03 -21.48
CA SER A 166 -19.86 31.08 -22.09
C SER A 166 -20.85 30.07 -21.50
N ALA A 167 -22.15 30.41 -21.54
CA ALA A 167 -23.21 29.53 -21.06
C ALA A 167 -23.21 28.17 -21.77
N ASP A 168 -22.94 28.15 -23.08
CA ASP A 168 -22.91 26.94 -23.91
C ASP A 168 -21.84 25.94 -23.45
N VAL A 169 -20.64 26.43 -23.12
CA VAL A 169 -19.55 25.59 -22.62
C VAL A 169 -19.83 25.13 -21.18
N LYS A 170 -20.49 25.96 -20.36
CA LYS A 170 -20.93 25.55 -19.02
C LYS A 170 -21.95 24.41 -19.08
N GLU A 171 -22.92 24.49 -20.00
CA GLU A 171 -23.89 23.43 -20.24
C GLU A 171 -23.24 22.15 -20.75
N GLU A 172 -22.30 22.26 -21.70
CA GLU A 172 -21.54 21.11 -22.22
C GLU A 172 -20.76 20.39 -21.10
N ILE A 173 -20.10 21.14 -20.22
CA ILE A 173 -19.35 20.58 -19.09
C ILE A 173 -20.29 19.97 -18.05
N SER A 174 -21.44 20.58 -17.77
CA SER A 174 -22.44 20.00 -16.87
C SER A 174 -22.98 18.67 -17.40
N ARG A 175 -23.24 18.58 -18.71
CA ARG A 175 -23.61 17.32 -19.37
C ARG A 175 -22.53 16.25 -19.22
N LEU A 176 -21.27 16.58 -19.50
CA LEU A 176 -20.13 15.66 -19.35
C LEU A 176 -19.92 15.22 -17.89
N ALA A 177 -20.10 16.13 -16.93
CA ALA A 177 -20.01 15.81 -15.50
C ALA A 177 -21.11 14.83 -15.07
N ARG A 178 -22.34 15.00 -15.59
CA ARG A 178 -23.44 14.07 -15.36
C ARG A 178 -23.16 12.69 -15.97
N GLU A 179 -22.72 12.63 -17.22
CA GLU A 179 -22.35 11.38 -17.90
C GLU A 179 -21.25 10.63 -17.13
N MET A 180 -20.19 11.33 -16.69
CA MET A 180 -19.13 10.70 -15.88
C MET A 180 -19.63 10.22 -14.52
N ARG A 181 -20.59 10.91 -13.91
CA ARG A 181 -21.21 10.49 -12.65
C ARG A 181 -22.09 9.26 -12.82
N GLU A 182 -22.83 9.19 -13.92
CA GLU A 182 -23.67 8.05 -14.27
C GLU A 182 -22.83 6.83 -14.64
N ALA A 183 -21.80 6.99 -15.47
CA ALA A 183 -20.82 5.95 -15.78
C ALA A 183 -20.12 5.44 -14.50
N GLY A 184 -19.76 6.33 -13.57
CA GLY A 184 -19.20 5.96 -12.27
C GLY A 184 -20.19 5.21 -11.37
N ARG A 185 -21.49 5.50 -11.46
CA ARG A 185 -22.55 4.78 -10.74
C ARG A 185 -22.80 3.41 -11.34
N GLU A 186 -22.86 3.28 -12.65
CA GLU A 186 -23.04 1.99 -13.32
C GLU A 186 -21.80 1.10 -13.14
N ALA A 187 -20.58 1.67 -13.21
CA ALA A 187 -19.36 0.96 -12.85
C ALA A 187 -19.30 0.57 -11.37
N ALA A 188 -20.02 1.27 -10.49
CA ALA A 188 -20.14 0.90 -9.07
C ALA A 188 -21.23 -0.16 -8.84
N LYS A 189 -22.31 -0.17 -9.65
CA LYS A 189 -23.36 -1.20 -9.60
C LYS A 189 -22.87 -2.53 -10.19
N GLY A 190 -22.08 -2.51 -11.25
CA GLY A 190 -21.40 -3.70 -11.79
C GLY A 190 -20.24 -4.19 -10.91
N ARG A 191 -19.99 -3.52 -9.78
CA ARG A 191 -19.13 -3.98 -8.68
C ARG A 191 -19.99 -4.39 -7.50
N GLU A 192 -20.95 -5.28 -7.74
CA GLU A 192 -21.22 -6.27 -6.70
C GLU A 192 -19.85 -6.78 -6.24
N SER A 193 -19.63 -6.73 -4.92
CA SER A 193 -18.45 -7.28 -4.26
C SER A 193 -18.02 -8.47 -5.08
N SER A 194 -16.90 -8.38 -5.81
CA SER A 194 -16.42 -9.54 -6.58
C SER A 194 -16.33 -10.63 -5.54
N GLU A 195 -17.29 -11.56 -5.58
CA GLU A 195 -17.33 -12.64 -4.61
C GLU A 195 -15.95 -13.25 -4.72
N VAL A 196 -15.22 -13.26 -3.60
CA VAL A 196 -13.92 -13.90 -3.58
C VAL A 196 -14.25 -15.36 -3.83
N THR A 197 -14.12 -15.79 -5.09
CA THR A 197 -14.36 -17.17 -5.47
C THR A 197 -13.31 -18.03 -4.77
N ASP A 198 -13.66 -19.27 -4.49
CA ASP A 198 -12.72 -20.21 -3.86
C ASP A 198 -11.44 -20.38 -4.69
N GLU A 199 -11.55 -20.25 -6.01
CA GLU A 199 -10.44 -20.22 -6.96
C GLU A 199 -9.49 -19.04 -6.73
N LEU A 200 -10.03 -17.82 -6.63
CA LEU A 200 -9.24 -16.61 -6.39
C LEU A 200 -8.54 -16.69 -5.03
N LEU A 201 -9.26 -17.15 -3.99
CA LEU A 201 -8.70 -17.36 -2.65
C LEU A 201 -7.53 -18.34 -2.70
N THR A 202 -7.68 -19.45 -3.41
CA THR A 202 -6.66 -20.49 -3.56
C THR A 202 -5.43 -19.95 -4.28
N GLU A 203 -5.59 -19.17 -5.35
CA GLU A 203 -4.49 -18.55 -6.10
C GLU A 203 -3.70 -17.57 -5.23
N ILE A 204 -4.40 -16.72 -4.47
CA ILE A 204 -3.77 -15.76 -3.55
C ILE A 204 -2.95 -16.49 -2.49
N LEU A 205 -3.55 -17.47 -1.80
CA LEU A 205 -2.88 -18.21 -0.75
C LEU A 205 -1.69 -18.99 -1.31
N SER A 206 -1.82 -19.56 -2.51
CA SER A 206 -0.72 -20.25 -3.20
C SER A 206 0.46 -19.32 -3.47
N THR A 207 0.17 -18.11 -3.97
CA THR A 207 1.21 -17.11 -4.25
C THR A 207 1.90 -16.67 -2.96
N PHE A 208 1.12 -16.32 -1.94
CA PHE A 208 1.64 -15.84 -0.67
C PHE A 208 2.50 -16.89 0.06
N PHE A 209 2.00 -18.11 0.21
CA PHE A 209 2.76 -19.18 0.85
C PHE A 209 3.91 -19.68 -0.02
N GLY A 210 3.82 -19.56 -1.35
CA GLY A 210 4.91 -19.81 -2.28
C GLY A 210 6.10 -18.89 -2.04
N GLU A 211 5.87 -17.58 -1.98
CA GLU A 211 6.92 -16.60 -1.68
C GLU A 211 7.55 -16.85 -0.30
N LEU A 212 6.73 -17.17 0.71
CA LEU A 212 7.23 -17.53 2.04
C LEU A 212 8.06 -18.81 2.02
N HIS A 213 7.65 -19.82 1.26
CA HIS A 213 8.39 -21.08 1.14
C HIS A 213 9.77 -20.85 0.53
N GLU A 214 9.86 -20.07 -0.55
CA GLU A 214 11.14 -19.74 -1.18
C GLU A 214 12.04 -18.92 -0.24
N ALA A 215 11.48 -17.96 0.50
CA ALA A 215 12.26 -17.08 1.37
C ALA A 215 12.76 -17.78 2.65
N THR A 216 11.98 -18.69 3.21
CA THR A 216 12.23 -19.28 4.55
C THR A 216 12.64 -20.75 4.53
N GLY A 217 12.37 -21.44 3.42
CA GLY A 217 12.45 -22.90 3.33
C GLY A 217 11.35 -23.65 4.08
N TRP A 218 10.38 -22.95 4.68
CA TRP A 218 9.29 -23.57 5.44
C TRP A 218 8.23 -24.15 4.51
N THR A 219 7.62 -25.26 4.91
CA THR A 219 6.48 -25.86 4.20
C THR A 219 5.18 -25.47 4.89
N PHE A 220 4.13 -25.20 4.13
CA PHE A 220 2.85 -24.74 4.64
C PHE A 220 1.72 -25.69 4.28
N SER A 221 0.78 -25.87 5.19
CA SER A 221 -0.46 -26.62 4.98
C SER A 221 -1.60 -25.81 5.58
N VAL A 222 -2.58 -25.46 4.76
CA VAL A 222 -3.72 -24.63 5.13
C VAL A 222 -4.98 -25.43 4.92
N LEU A 223 -5.82 -25.49 5.94
CA LEU A 223 -7.18 -26.02 5.86
C LEU A 223 -8.14 -24.84 5.99
N LEU A 224 -9.12 -24.78 5.10
CA LEU A 224 -10.14 -23.74 5.08
C LEU A 224 -11.50 -24.39 4.87
N GLY A 225 -12.53 -23.86 5.51
CA GLY A 225 -13.87 -24.42 5.40
C GLY A 225 -14.94 -23.45 5.87
N GLY A 226 -16.08 -23.51 5.22
CA GLY A 226 -17.20 -22.61 5.46
C GLY A 226 -18.41 -22.93 4.60
N PRO A 227 -19.54 -22.23 4.81
CA PRO A 227 -20.70 -22.36 3.96
C PRO A 227 -20.41 -21.77 2.57
N ASP A 228 -20.54 -22.59 1.52
CA ASP A 228 -20.42 -22.17 0.13
C ASP A 228 -21.73 -21.52 -0.35
N PRO A 229 -21.75 -20.22 -0.68
CA PRO A 229 -22.94 -19.54 -1.19
C PRO A 229 -23.48 -20.15 -2.49
N SER A 230 -22.59 -20.67 -3.34
CA SER A 230 -22.92 -21.24 -4.65
C SER A 230 -23.71 -22.54 -4.51
N ASN A 231 -23.41 -23.32 -3.46
CA ASN A 231 -24.09 -24.57 -3.14
C ASN A 231 -25.12 -24.39 -2.01
N GLY A 232 -25.83 -23.26 -1.98
CA GLY A 232 -26.95 -23.05 -1.05
C GLY A 232 -26.55 -22.99 0.43
N GLY A 233 -25.30 -22.65 0.72
CA GLY A 233 -24.75 -22.55 2.07
C GLY A 233 -24.36 -23.89 2.69
N THR A 234 -24.24 -24.97 1.90
CA THR A 234 -23.65 -26.22 2.39
C THR A 234 -22.21 -25.99 2.82
N ILE A 235 -21.78 -26.69 3.87
CA ILE A 235 -20.38 -26.64 4.28
C ILE A 235 -19.51 -27.27 3.21
N ASP A 236 -18.46 -26.55 2.82
CA ASP A 236 -17.37 -27.08 2.02
C ASP A 236 -16.05 -26.91 2.78
N VAL A 237 -15.10 -27.80 2.48
CA VAL A 237 -13.73 -27.76 3.02
C VAL A 237 -12.72 -27.94 1.90
N SER A 238 -11.67 -27.13 1.96
CA SER A 238 -10.59 -27.14 1.00
C SER A 238 -9.24 -27.14 1.73
N SER A 239 -8.22 -27.66 1.05
CA SER A 239 -6.86 -27.73 1.59
C SER A 239 -5.85 -27.24 0.57
N LEU A 240 -4.91 -26.40 1.02
CA LEU A 240 -3.79 -25.91 0.23
C LEU A 240 -2.47 -26.37 0.87
N HIS A 241 -1.54 -26.86 0.06
CA HIS A 241 -0.23 -27.29 0.52
C HIS A 241 0.87 -26.65 -0.34
N VAL A 242 1.84 -26.02 0.33
CA VAL A 242 3.03 -25.44 -0.30
C VAL A 242 4.28 -26.14 0.22
N GLY A 243 5.11 -26.58 -0.72
CA GLY A 243 6.28 -27.41 -0.47
C GLY A 243 6.05 -28.88 -0.83
N SER A 244 7.13 -29.58 -1.12
CA SER A 244 7.12 -30.99 -1.52
C SER A 244 8.25 -31.76 -0.86
N THR A 245 8.05 -33.06 -0.70
CA THR A 245 9.13 -33.99 -0.30
C THR A 245 10.22 -34.05 -1.39
N LYS A 246 11.35 -34.72 -1.09
CA LYS A 246 12.42 -34.97 -2.08
C LYS A 246 11.93 -35.72 -3.33
N LEU A 247 10.82 -36.45 -3.21
CA LEU A 247 10.18 -37.19 -4.31
C LEU A 247 9.08 -36.38 -5.01
N GLY A 248 8.90 -35.10 -4.66
CA GLY A 248 7.89 -34.22 -5.25
C GLY A 248 6.48 -34.34 -4.64
N ASN A 249 6.25 -35.27 -3.72
CA ASN A 249 4.92 -35.44 -3.10
C ASN A 249 4.59 -34.27 -2.18
N ARG A 250 3.36 -33.75 -2.30
CA ARG A 250 2.77 -32.78 -1.35
C ARG A 250 2.27 -33.48 -0.08
N PHE A 251 1.91 -32.72 0.95
CA PHE A 251 1.50 -33.29 2.25
C PHE A 251 0.32 -34.26 2.13
N ASN A 252 -0.74 -33.88 1.40
CA ASN A 252 -1.91 -34.73 1.16
C ASN A 252 -1.60 -36.02 0.39
N GLN A 253 -0.53 -36.04 -0.41
CA GLN A 253 -0.09 -37.22 -1.15
C GLN A 253 0.85 -38.10 -0.32
N ALA A 254 1.69 -37.47 0.51
CA ALA A 254 2.64 -38.17 1.37
C ALA A 254 1.97 -38.76 2.63
N PHE A 255 0.86 -38.19 3.08
CA PHE A 255 0.14 -38.63 4.26
C PHE A 255 -0.98 -39.61 3.88
N ALA A 256 -0.82 -40.88 4.26
CA ALA A 256 -1.80 -41.91 3.97
C ALA A 256 -3.16 -41.58 4.60
N LYS A 257 -4.23 -41.77 3.82
CA LYS A 257 -5.61 -41.48 4.24
C LYS A 257 -5.80 -40.03 4.72
N PHE A 258 -5.12 -39.08 4.08
CA PHE A 258 -5.27 -37.65 4.40
C PHE A 258 -6.72 -37.19 4.42
N ASN A 259 -7.53 -37.64 3.46
CA ASN A 259 -8.95 -37.28 3.44
C ASN A 259 -9.68 -37.76 4.70
N ASP A 260 -9.55 -39.03 5.05
CA ASP A 260 -10.26 -39.64 6.19
C ASP A 260 -9.75 -39.13 7.54
N ASN A 261 -8.44 -38.89 7.66
CA ASN A 261 -7.80 -38.57 8.93
C ASN A 261 -7.64 -37.06 9.19
N VAL A 262 -7.75 -36.22 8.16
CA VAL A 262 -7.55 -34.76 8.28
C VAL A 262 -8.77 -34.01 7.76
N MET A 263 -9.18 -34.26 6.51
CA MET A 263 -10.28 -33.49 5.90
C MET A 263 -11.62 -33.77 6.55
N VAL A 264 -11.96 -35.03 6.84
CA VAL A 264 -13.23 -35.41 7.48
C VAL A 264 -13.33 -34.83 8.91
N PRO A 265 -12.35 -35.00 9.81
CA PRO A 265 -12.39 -34.37 11.13
C PRO A 265 -12.46 -32.84 11.05
N TYR A 266 -11.78 -32.22 10.08
CA TYR A 266 -11.86 -30.78 9.88
C TYR A 266 -13.24 -30.34 9.38
N TYR A 267 -13.85 -31.07 8.44
CA TYR A 267 -15.23 -30.85 8.00
C TYR A 267 -16.22 -30.98 9.16
N GLU A 268 -16.07 -31.98 10.02
CA GLU A 268 -16.88 -32.12 11.22
C GLU A 268 -16.71 -30.92 12.14
N PHE A 269 -15.48 -30.48 12.39
CA PHE A 269 -15.20 -29.27 13.18
C PHE A 269 -15.91 -28.03 12.59
N VAL A 270 -15.74 -27.77 11.28
CA VAL A 270 -16.37 -26.65 10.58
C VAL A 270 -17.90 -26.75 10.65
N SER A 271 -18.45 -27.95 10.48
CA SER A 271 -19.89 -28.21 10.60
C SER A 271 -20.40 -27.84 12.00
N HIS A 272 -19.65 -28.10 13.06
CA HIS A 272 -20.03 -27.69 14.42
C HIS A 272 -19.96 -26.17 14.63
N VAL A 273 -18.94 -25.51 14.07
CA VAL A 273 -18.80 -24.05 14.13
C VAL A 273 -20.01 -23.36 13.51
N PHE A 274 -20.44 -23.80 12.32
CA PHE A 274 -21.52 -23.14 11.58
C PHE A 274 -22.93 -23.63 11.93
N ARG A 275 -23.09 -24.85 12.48
CA ARG A 275 -24.37 -25.32 13.05
C ARG A 275 -24.86 -24.42 14.20
N MET A 276 -23.96 -23.88 15.03
CA MET A 276 -24.34 -22.94 16.08
C MET A 276 -24.90 -21.62 15.53
N PHE A 277 -24.38 -21.16 14.38
CA PHE A 277 -24.80 -19.89 13.77
C PHE A 277 -26.16 -19.95 13.08
N SER A 278 -26.58 -21.10 12.55
CA SER A 278 -27.91 -21.25 11.95
C SER A 278 -29.05 -21.20 12.97
N SER A 279 -28.81 -21.56 14.23
CA SER A 279 -29.85 -21.45 15.28
C SER A 279 -30.08 -20.02 15.79
N LEU A 280 -29.05 -19.16 15.77
CA LEU A 280 -29.19 -17.77 16.25
C LEU A 280 -29.87 -16.84 15.23
N LYS A 281 -29.70 -17.08 13.92
CA LYS A 281 -30.33 -16.23 12.89
C LYS A 281 -31.85 -16.40 12.82
N PHE A 282 -32.37 -17.60 13.12
CA PHE A 282 -33.83 -17.81 13.19
C PHE A 282 -34.47 -17.17 14.43
N LEU A 283 -33.75 -17.07 15.55
CA LEU A 283 -34.28 -16.44 16.76
C LEU A 283 -34.37 -14.91 16.62
N TYR A 284 -33.44 -14.27 15.90
CA TYR A 284 -33.44 -12.80 15.74
C TYR A 284 -34.46 -12.29 14.71
N ILE A 285 -34.80 -13.10 13.70
CA ILE A 285 -35.84 -12.76 12.71
C ILE A 285 -37.24 -13.01 13.29
N ALA A 286 -37.41 -14.03 14.13
CA ALA A 286 -38.70 -14.27 14.81
C ALA A 286 -39.04 -13.18 15.85
N LEU A 287 -38.03 -12.61 16.53
CA LEU A 287 -38.28 -11.56 17.54
C LEU A 287 -38.57 -10.17 16.96
N THR A 288 -38.29 -9.93 15.67
CA THR A 288 -38.53 -8.64 15.00
C THR A 288 -39.82 -8.61 14.17
N MET A 289 -40.51 -9.74 14.03
CA MET A 289 -41.82 -9.84 13.36
C MET A 289 -43.01 -9.76 14.33
N PHE A 290 -42.78 -9.66 15.63
CA PHE A 290 -43.83 -9.61 16.67
C PHE A 290 -43.69 -8.44 17.67
N SER A 291 -43.11 -7.32 17.24
CA SER A 291 -43.17 -6.06 18.01
C SER A 291 -43.41 -4.84 17.13
#